data_AF-A0A6C0D7T8-F1
#
_entry.id   AF-A0A6C0D7T8-F1
#
_cell.length_a   1.000
_cell.length_b   1.000
_cell.length_c   1.000
_cell.angle_alpha   90.00
_cell.angle_beta   90.00
_cell.angle_gamma   90.00
#
_symmetry.space_group_name_H-M   'P 1'
#
loop_
_entity.id
_entity.type
_entity.pdbx_description
1 polymer ?
#
loop_
_entity_poly.entity_id
_entity_poly.type
_entity_poly.pdbx_seq_one_letter_code
_entity_poly.pdbx_strand_id
1 'polypeptide(L)'
;MNSKKEPPDKYRCLKLHISSILNKDLEKEKEVKEYLEILKKAIIRTNAITSKTYFLLRLWVLHKYHNNQEIPEITTDTISMSMKSIVKSSSGQKPKGNNAILLQEFQKLHTFQLEDGSNLSSILDYYATTMITSIENNIKMRFFDYINRFVNSYFKHLYQDQLENKEFKKQLYKEINLVKNDIINNTLNCDEKYHNWLKENRYKIVPETFDTSYYYDIKITPYKYLKHMIFMCLELEKIERKSFQFFPIQTNAIPRHIQVDTKALVELFVETEKHQKLLDVWIKETTEIKSG
;
A
#
# COMPACT_ATOMS: atom_id res chain seq x y z
N MET A 1 -23.93 -24.19 37.62
CA MET A 1 -24.01 -23.60 36.27
C MET A 1 -22.98 -22.49 36.18
N ASN A 2 -21.81 -22.74 35.58
CA ASN A 2 -20.82 -21.71 35.29
C ASN A 2 -21.33 -20.89 34.10
N SER A 3 -21.84 -19.69 34.34
CA SER A 3 -22.12 -18.74 33.27
C SER A 3 -20.78 -18.29 32.69
N LYS A 4 -20.44 -18.78 31.49
CA LYS A 4 -19.37 -18.18 30.69
C LYS A 4 -19.80 -16.74 30.41
N LYS A 5 -19.11 -15.76 31.03
CA LYS A 5 -19.28 -14.35 30.67
C LYS A 5 -18.96 -14.22 29.18
N GLU A 6 -19.93 -13.78 28.40
CA GLU A 6 -19.69 -13.40 27.01
C GLU A 6 -18.60 -12.31 26.99
N PRO A 7 -17.65 -12.38 26.04
CA PRO A 7 -16.62 -11.35 25.91
C PRO A 7 -17.31 -10.00 25.69
N PRO A 8 -16.75 -8.89 26.22
CA PRO A 8 -17.43 -7.60 26.16
C PRO A 8 -17.68 -7.17 24.71
N ASP A 9 -18.95 -7.06 24.33
CA ASP A 9 -19.43 -6.78 22.96
C ASP A 9 -18.98 -5.43 22.37
N LYS A 10 -18.35 -4.55 23.16
CA LYS A 10 -17.97 -3.20 22.74
C LYS A 10 -16.59 -2.81 23.25
N TYR A 11 -15.59 -2.91 22.37
CA TYR A 11 -14.30 -2.26 22.58
C TYR A 11 -14.47 -0.73 22.56
N ARG A 12 -13.95 -0.05 23.59
CA ARG A 12 -13.86 1.41 23.62
C ARG A 12 -12.44 1.82 23.23
N CYS A 13 -12.32 2.61 22.16
CA CYS A 13 -11.05 3.21 21.79
C CYS A 13 -10.77 4.42 22.69
N LEU A 14 -9.61 4.43 23.36
CA LEU A 14 -9.14 5.56 24.17
C LEU A 14 -7.93 6.20 23.48
N LYS A 15 -8.03 7.50 23.19
CA LYS A 15 -6.92 8.29 22.64
C LYS A 15 -6.24 9.05 23.77
N LEU A 16 -5.05 8.62 24.15
CA LEU A 16 -4.28 9.18 25.27
C LEU A 16 -2.83 9.44 24.83
N HIS A 17 -2.14 10.31 25.56
CA HIS A 17 -0.70 10.47 25.37
C HIS A 17 0.03 9.26 25.94
N ILE A 18 1.17 8.87 25.33
CA ILE A 18 1.92 7.68 25.78
C ILE A 18 2.33 7.81 27.26
N SER A 19 2.72 9.01 27.71
CA SER A 19 3.09 9.25 29.12
C SER A 19 1.94 9.00 30.10
N SER A 20 0.70 8.99 29.65
CA SER A 20 -0.46 8.68 30.51
C SER A 20 -0.53 7.20 30.89
N ILE A 21 0.12 6.32 30.13
CA ILE A 21 0.13 4.86 30.38
C ILE A 21 1.49 4.36 30.90
N LEU A 22 2.51 5.22 30.98
CA LEU A 22 3.83 4.85 31.51
C LEU A 22 3.80 4.76 33.03
N ASN A 23 4.68 3.92 33.58
CA ASN A 23 4.92 3.89 35.02
C ASN A 23 5.52 5.23 35.48
N LYS A 24 4.99 5.80 36.55
CA LYS A 24 5.40 7.09 37.12
C LYS A 24 6.37 6.97 38.30
N ASP A 25 6.74 5.74 38.65
CA ASP A 25 7.70 5.45 39.69
C ASP A 25 9.08 6.05 39.35
N LEU A 26 9.57 6.94 40.22
CA LEU A 26 10.85 7.65 40.04
C LEU A 26 12.04 6.69 40.04
N GLU A 27 11.94 5.56 40.76
CA GLU A 27 13.00 4.55 40.77
C GLU A 27 13.14 3.85 39.41
N LYS A 28 12.09 3.88 38.58
CA LYS A 28 12.04 3.25 37.26
C LYS A 28 12.17 4.23 36.10
N GLU A 29 12.49 5.50 36.37
CA GLU A 29 12.58 6.53 35.32
C GLU A 29 13.57 6.15 34.21
N LYS A 30 14.69 5.52 34.58
CA LYS A 30 15.71 5.04 33.63
C LYS A 30 15.17 3.94 32.71
N GLU A 31 14.45 2.97 33.26
CA GLU A 31 13.84 1.87 32.49
C GLU A 31 12.76 2.42 31.54
N VAL A 32 11.92 3.34 32.02
CA VAL A 32 10.89 3.98 31.19
C VAL A 32 11.51 4.70 29.99
N LYS A 33 12.63 5.41 30.18
CA LYS A 33 13.37 6.05 29.09
C LYS A 33 13.90 5.02 28.08
N GLU A 34 14.45 3.90 28.56
CA GLU A 34 14.93 2.82 27.70
C GLU A 34 13.79 2.21 26.86
N TYR A 35 12.64 1.91 27.46
CA TYR A 35 11.48 1.40 26.75
C TYR A 35 10.94 2.37 25.69
N LEU A 36 10.95 3.67 25.98
CA LEU A 36 10.58 4.70 25.00
C LEU A 36 11.55 4.75 23.82
N GLU A 37 12.85 4.58 24.07
CA GLU A 37 13.84 4.53 22.99
C GLU A 37 13.70 3.27 22.13
N ILE A 38 13.36 2.12 22.72
CA ILE A 38 13.02 0.89 21.97
C ILE A 38 11.84 1.16 21.02
N LEU A 39 10.76 1.75 21.53
CA LEU A 39 9.58 2.11 20.72
C LEU A 39 9.92 3.10 19.61
N LYS A 40 10.69 4.14 19.93
CA LYS A 40 11.08 5.17 18.96
C LYS A 40 11.92 4.59 17.83
N LYS A 41 12.88 3.71 18.15
CA LYS A 41 13.67 2.98 17.15
C LYS A 41 12.80 2.04 16.32
N ALA A 42 11.84 1.34 16.93
CA ALA A 42 10.90 0.50 16.20
C ALA A 42 10.05 1.31 15.21
N ILE A 43 9.54 2.48 15.62
CA ILE A 43 8.78 3.41 14.76
C ILE A 43 9.62 3.82 13.55
N ILE A 44 10.85 4.29 13.77
CA ILE A 44 11.72 4.78 12.71
C ILE A 44 12.05 3.66 11.71
N ARG A 45 12.50 2.49 12.20
CA ARG A 45 12.86 1.34 11.35
C ARG A 45 11.66 0.83 10.56
N THR A 46 10.49 0.69 11.19
CA THR A 46 9.26 0.25 10.52
C THR A 46 8.85 1.19 9.38
N ASN A 47 8.90 2.51 9.61
CA ASN A 47 8.54 3.48 8.58
C ASN A 47 9.57 3.51 7.43
N ALA A 48 10.85 3.32 7.73
CA ALA A 48 11.90 3.21 6.72
C ALA A 48 11.70 1.99 5.82
N ILE A 49 11.47 0.81 6.43
CA ILE A 49 11.14 -0.44 5.72
C ILE A 49 9.89 -0.26 4.86
N THR A 50 8.82 0.30 5.44
CA THR A 50 7.55 0.54 4.73
C THR A 50 7.76 1.43 3.50
N SER A 51 8.50 2.53 3.64
CA SER A 51 8.76 3.47 2.55
C SER A 51 9.55 2.83 1.42
N LYS A 52 10.63 2.11 1.74
CA LYS A 52 11.43 1.36 0.77
C LYS A 52 10.61 0.27 0.08
N THR A 53 9.71 -0.39 0.81
CA THR A 53 8.81 -1.41 0.26
C THR A 53 7.85 -0.81 -0.77
N TYR A 54 7.22 0.34 -0.49
CA TYR A 54 6.37 1.02 -1.48
C TYR A 54 7.14 1.38 -2.75
N PHE A 55 8.37 1.89 -2.63
CA PHE A 55 9.20 2.21 -3.79
C PHE A 55 9.59 0.97 -4.59
N LEU A 56 9.96 -0.11 -3.90
CA LEU A 56 10.36 -1.36 -4.55
C LEU A 56 9.19 -2.04 -5.25
N LEU A 57 8.01 -2.08 -4.62
CA LEU A 57 6.80 -2.61 -5.25
C LEU A 57 6.42 -1.79 -6.49
N ARG A 58 6.50 -0.45 -6.42
CA ARG A 58 6.28 0.41 -7.58
C ARG A 58 7.25 0.10 -8.71
N LEU A 59 8.54 -0.07 -8.39
CA LEU A 59 9.57 -0.42 -9.38
C LEU A 59 9.30 -1.78 -10.01
N TRP A 60 8.93 -2.79 -9.20
CA TRP A 60 8.60 -4.13 -9.68
C TRP A 60 7.39 -4.13 -10.62
N VAL A 61 6.32 -3.41 -10.27
CA VAL A 61 5.15 -3.23 -11.15
C VAL A 61 5.54 -2.57 -12.48
N LEU A 62 6.36 -1.52 -12.44
CA LEU A 62 6.83 -0.85 -13.67
C LEU A 62 7.73 -1.76 -14.50
N HIS A 63 8.62 -2.51 -13.86
CA HIS A 63 9.50 -3.47 -14.53
C HIS A 63 8.69 -4.51 -15.29
N LYS A 64 7.64 -5.07 -14.69
CA LYS A 64 6.74 -6.00 -15.38
C LYS A 64 6.00 -5.34 -16.54
N TYR A 65 5.46 -4.15 -16.32
CA TYR A 65 4.77 -3.38 -17.35
C TYR A 65 5.66 -3.14 -18.58
N HIS A 66 6.88 -2.66 -18.39
CA HIS A 66 7.80 -2.35 -19.49
C HIS A 66 8.32 -3.57 -20.23
N ASN A 67 8.36 -4.73 -19.57
CA ASN A 67 8.74 -6.00 -20.20
C ASN A 67 7.53 -6.76 -20.78
N ASN A 68 6.36 -6.11 -20.90
CA ASN A 68 5.11 -6.72 -21.37
C ASN A 68 4.74 -8.02 -20.61
N GLN A 69 5.11 -8.09 -19.34
CA GLN A 69 4.74 -9.19 -18.46
C GLN A 69 3.40 -8.89 -17.80
N GLU A 70 2.66 -9.94 -17.45
CA GLU A 70 1.48 -9.80 -16.62
C GLU A 70 1.86 -9.19 -15.27
N ILE A 71 1.10 -8.17 -14.84
CA ILE A 71 1.25 -7.56 -13.53
C ILE A 71 0.37 -8.37 -12.56
N PRO A 72 0.95 -9.22 -11.71
CA PRO A 72 0.17 -10.03 -10.80
C PRO A 72 -0.44 -9.17 -9.69
N GLU A 73 -1.44 -9.74 -9.01
CA GLU A 73 -2.00 -9.18 -7.79
C GLU A 73 -0.94 -9.06 -6.69
N ILE A 74 -0.96 -7.93 -5.98
CA ILE A 74 -0.04 -7.70 -4.86
C ILE A 74 -0.66 -8.31 -3.59
N THR A 75 -0.23 -9.51 -3.26
CA THR A 75 -0.66 -10.25 -2.07
C THR A 75 0.21 -9.94 -0.85
N THR A 76 -0.19 -10.45 0.31
CA THR A 76 0.63 -10.37 1.53
C THR A 76 1.99 -11.01 1.33
N ASP A 77 2.07 -12.17 0.66
CA ASP A 77 3.35 -12.80 0.33
C ASP A 77 4.24 -11.89 -0.52
N THR A 78 3.65 -11.20 -1.51
CA THR A 78 4.38 -10.24 -2.35
C THR A 78 5.00 -9.13 -1.51
N ILE A 79 4.22 -8.53 -0.62
CA ILE A 79 4.71 -7.44 0.23
C ILE A 79 5.73 -7.96 1.26
N SER A 80 5.47 -9.09 1.91
CA SER A 80 6.37 -9.67 2.90
C SER A 80 7.72 -10.05 2.30
N MET A 81 7.75 -10.57 1.06
CA MET A 81 9.00 -10.84 0.36
C MET A 81 9.72 -9.56 -0.10
N SER A 82 8.97 -8.53 -0.51
CA SER A 82 9.55 -7.20 -0.79
C SER A 82 10.15 -6.57 0.47
N MET A 83 9.50 -6.69 1.64
CA MET A 83 10.07 -6.24 2.92
C MET A 83 11.31 -7.05 3.28
N LYS A 84 11.27 -8.37 3.10
CA LYS A 84 12.39 -9.26 3.41
C LYS A 84 13.61 -9.01 2.51
N SER A 85 13.44 -8.51 1.29
CA SER A 85 14.57 -8.18 0.40
C SER A 85 15.35 -6.95 0.85
N ILE A 86 14.70 -6.03 1.58
CA ILE A 86 15.29 -4.75 2.03
C ILE A 86 15.69 -4.78 3.52
N VAL A 87 15.52 -5.91 4.20
CA VAL A 87 15.86 -6.10 5.61
C VAL A 87 17.10 -6.98 5.72
N LYS A 88 17.95 -6.71 6.71
CA LYS A 88 19.13 -7.54 7.02
C LYS A 88 18.72 -8.99 7.29
N SER A 89 19.55 -9.93 6.86
CA SER A 89 19.30 -11.36 7.04
C SER A 89 19.15 -11.72 8.52
N SER A 90 18.12 -12.50 8.85
CA SER A 90 17.91 -13.09 10.16
C SER A 90 18.12 -14.61 10.13
N SER A 91 18.36 -15.22 11.29
CA SER A 91 18.56 -16.67 11.46
C SER A 91 17.27 -17.49 11.28
N GLY A 92 16.15 -16.85 10.96
CA GLY A 92 14.86 -17.52 10.79
C GLY A 92 14.78 -18.41 9.54
N GLN A 93 13.65 -19.08 9.39
CA GLN A 93 13.44 -19.96 8.23
C GLN A 93 13.51 -19.19 6.91
N LYS A 94 14.27 -19.74 5.96
CA LYS A 94 14.36 -19.19 4.61
C LYS A 94 13.08 -19.49 3.83
N PRO A 95 12.59 -18.54 3.00
CA PRO A 95 11.43 -18.80 2.14
C PRO A 95 11.69 -19.98 1.19
N LYS A 96 10.62 -20.67 0.79
CA LYS A 96 10.66 -21.81 -0.13
C LYS A 96 9.66 -21.60 -1.28
N GLY A 97 9.82 -22.36 -2.37
CA GLY A 97 8.92 -22.30 -3.52
C GLY A 97 8.83 -20.91 -4.13
N ASN A 98 7.62 -20.47 -4.47
CA ASN A 98 7.35 -19.18 -5.12
C ASN A 98 7.90 -17.99 -4.32
N ASN A 99 7.81 -18.03 -2.99
CA ASN A 99 8.32 -16.94 -2.14
C ASN A 99 9.84 -16.79 -2.24
N ALA A 100 10.58 -17.89 -2.48
CA ALA A 100 12.03 -17.81 -2.70
C ALA A 100 12.37 -17.14 -4.04
N ILE A 101 11.60 -17.45 -5.09
CA ILE A 101 11.76 -16.84 -6.41
C ILE A 101 11.47 -15.34 -6.33
N LEU A 102 10.37 -14.98 -5.67
CA LEU A 102 9.93 -13.60 -5.54
C LEU A 102 10.92 -12.76 -4.70
N LEU A 103 11.48 -13.33 -3.63
CA LEU A 103 12.54 -12.70 -2.85
C LEU A 103 13.78 -12.41 -3.72
N GLN A 104 14.21 -13.39 -4.53
CA GLN A 104 15.36 -13.20 -5.43
C GLN A 104 15.08 -12.15 -6.50
N GLU A 105 13.86 -12.11 -7.04
CA GLU A 105 13.43 -11.09 -7.99
C GLU A 105 13.56 -9.69 -7.37
N PHE A 106 13.01 -9.49 -6.16
CA PHE A 106 13.13 -8.22 -5.46
C PHE A 106 14.57 -7.82 -5.15
N GLN A 107 15.39 -8.75 -4.65
CA GLN A 107 16.80 -8.49 -4.33
C GLN A 107 17.61 -8.03 -5.55
N LYS A 108 17.27 -8.52 -6.76
CA LYS A 108 17.93 -8.10 -8.01
C LYS A 108 17.47 -6.73 -8.50
N LEU A 109 16.30 -6.25 -8.08
CA LEU A 109 15.71 -5.00 -8.57
C LEU A 109 16.22 -3.75 -7.86
N HIS A 110 16.93 -3.87 -6.74
CA HIS A 110 17.38 -2.71 -5.98
C HIS A 110 18.81 -2.82 -5.47
N THR A 111 19.38 -1.65 -5.19
CA THR A 111 20.67 -1.47 -4.51
C THR A 111 20.53 -0.75 -3.16
N PHE A 112 19.31 -0.75 -2.59
CA PHE A 112 19.03 -0.09 -1.32
C PHE A 112 19.92 -0.59 -0.18
N GLN A 113 20.31 0.33 0.70
CA GLN A 113 20.87 -0.03 2.00
C GLN A 113 19.83 -0.83 2.79
N LEU A 114 20.24 -1.94 3.39
CA LEU A 114 19.33 -2.81 4.16
C LEU A 114 19.00 -2.20 5.52
N GLU A 115 17.73 -2.31 5.90
CA GLU A 115 17.21 -1.87 7.18
C GLU A 115 17.32 -2.97 8.24
N ASP A 116 17.34 -2.55 9.51
CA ASP A 116 17.24 -3.48 10.62
C ASP A 116 15.76 -3.81 10.89
N GLY A 117 15.38 -5.07 10.64
CA GLY A 117 14.04 -5.60 10.88
C GLY A 117 13.91 -6.40 12.18
N SER A 118 14.91 -6.36 13.05
CA SER A 118 14.91 -7.14 14.30
C SER A 118 13.72 -6.76 15.18
N ASN A 119 12.96 -7.77 15.59
CA ASN A 119 11.80 -7.67 16.49
C ASN A 119 10.64 -6.83 15.94
N LEU A 120 10.47 -6.78 14.61
CA LEU A 120 9.40 -6.04 13.95
C LEU A 120 8.42 -6.95 13.19
N SER A 121 8.44 -8.26 13.38
CA SER A 121 7.75 -9.18 12.47
C SER A 121 6.22 -8.98 12.51
N SER A 122 5.64 -8.93 13.72
CA SER A 122 4.21 -8.67 13.89
C SER A 122 3.80 -7.29 13.39
N ILE A 123 4.64 -6.28 13.61
CA ILE A 123 4.38 -4.91 13.17
C ILE A 123 4.38 -4.86 11.64
N LEU A 124 5.37 -5.48 10.99
CA LEU A 124 5.47 -5.53 9.54
C LEU A 124 4.30 -6.29 8.88
N ASP A 125 3.77 -7.33 9.53
CA ASP A 125 2.56 -8.03 9.06
C ASP A 125 1.34 -7.09 9.01
N TYR A 126 1.15 -6.24 10.03
CA TYR A 126 0.11 -5.20 10.02
C TYR A 126 0.32 -4.18 8.91
N TYR A 127 1.57 -3.76 8.69
CA TYR A 127 1.89 -2.83 7.61
C TYR A 127 1.66 -3.47 6.25
N ALA A 128 1.99 -4.74 6.04
CA ALA A 128 1.70 -5.44 4.79
C ALA A 128 0.21 -5.39 4.46
N THR A 129 -0.65 -5.70 5.43
CA THR A 129 -2.11 -5.60 5.27
C THR A 129 -2.57 -4.18 4.94
N THR A 130 -2.00 -3.19 5.65
CA THR A 130 -2.30 -1.77 5.41
C THR A 130 -1.86 -1.31 4.02
N MET A 131 -0.74 -1.83 3.52
CA MET A 131 -0.22 -1.52 2.19
C MET A 131 -1.10 -2.09 1.09
N ILE A 132 -1.54 -3.35 1.19
CA ILE A 132 -2.50 -3.95 0.25
C ILE A 132 -3.77 -3.10 0.19
N THR A 133 -4.32 -2.79 1.37
CA THR A 133 -5.54 -1.98 1.49
C THR A 133 -5.36 -0.61 0.85
N SER A 134 -4.20 0.02 1.02
CA SER A 134 -3.89 1.33 0.43
C SER A 134 -3.79 1.26 -1.10
N ILE A 135 -3.17 0.21 -1.65
CA ILE A 135 -3.06 -0.03 -3.10
C ILE A 135 -4.43 -0.25 -3.71
N GLU A 136 -5.22 -1.17 -3.15
CA GLU A 136 -6.57 -1.43 -3.62
C GLU A 136 -7.47 -0.21 -3.54
N ASN A 137 -7.45 0.51 -2.42
CA ASN A 137 -8.24 1.72 -2.26
C ASN A 137 -7.83 2.80 -3.24
N ASN A 138 -6.53 2.96 -3.53
CA ASN A 138 -6.07 3.91 -4.54
C ASN A 138 -6.70 3.58 -5.91
N ILE A 139 -6.70 2.31 -6.30
CA ILE A 139 -7.33 1.88 -7.55
C ILE A 139 -8.85 2.10 -7.49
N LYS A 140 -9.53 1.50 -6.51
CA LYS A 140 -11.00 1.50 -6.36
C LYS A 140 -11.61 2.89 -6.23
N MET A 141 -10.88 3.86 -5.66
CA MET A 141 -11.42 5.19 -5.35
C MET A 141 -10.93 6.28 -6.30
N ARG A 142 -9.76 6.13 -6.92
CA ARG A 142 -9.13 7.21 -7.69
C ARG A 142 -9.08 6.96 -9.19
N PHE A 143 -9.34 5.73 -9.66
CA PHE A 143 -9.22 5.38 -11.07
C PHE A 143 -10.01 6.31 -12.02
N PHE A 144 -11.29 6.55 -11.74
CA PHE A 144 -12.10 7.44 -12.58
C PHE A 144 -11.67 8.91 -12.50
N ASP A 145 -11.19 9.37 -11.34
CA ASP A 145 -10.58 10.69 -11.21
C ASP A 145 -9.32 10.81 -12.08
N TYR A 146 -8.55 9.73 -12.19
CA TYR A 146 -7.37 9.66 -13.05
C TYR A 146 -7.73 9.65 -14.54
N ILE A 147 -8.78 8.95 -14.97
CA ILE A 147 -9.31 9.07 -16.34
C ILE A 147 -9.68 10.52 -16.63
N ASN A 148 -10.46 11.14 -15.75
CA ASN A 148 -10.89 12.53 -15.92
C ASN A 148 -9.70 13.47 -16.05
N ARG A 149 -8.67 13.31 -15.22
CA ARG A 149 -7.45 14.11 -15.26
C ARG A 149 -6.62 13.86 -16.52
N PHE A 150 -6.50 12.60 -16.94
CA PHE A 150 -5.78 12.19 -18.14
C PHE A 150 -6.40 12.81 -19.38
N VAL A 151 -7.68 12.50 -19.63
CA VAL A 151 -8.43 12.97 -20.82
C VAL A 151 -8.43 14.50 -20.87
N ASN A 152 -8.68 15.18 -19.74
CA ASN A 152 -8.60 16.63 -19.67
C ASN A 152 -7.22 17.17 -20.07
N SER A 153 -6.14 16.58 -19.55
CA SER A 153 -4.78 17.08 -19.82
C SER A 153 -4.35 16.81 -21.26
N TYR A 154 -4.72 15.64 -21.79
CA TYR A 154 -4.43 15.25 -23.17
C TYR A 154 -5.04 16.24 -24.18
N PHE A 155 -6.36 16.45 -24.11
CA PHE A 155 -7.04 17.35 -25.07
C PHE A 155 -6.70 18.82 -24.85
N LYS A 156 -6.40 19.25 -23.61
CA LYS A 156 -5.87 20.60 -23.38
C LYS A 156 -4.52 20.81 -24.04
N HIS A 157 -3.68 19.79 -24.08
CA HIS A 157 -2.42 19.88 -24.79
C HIS A 157 -2.64 19.91 -26.30
N LEU A 158 -3.51 19.05 -26.82
CA LEU A 158 -3.84 18.98 -28.24
C LEU A 158 -4.36 20.32 -28.80
N TYR A 159 -5.19 21.03 -28.04
CA TYR A 159 -5.79 22.30 -28.45
C TYR A 159 -5.19 23.52 -27.73
N GLN A 160 -3.96 23.42 -27.24
CA GLN A 160 -3.36 24.43 -26.34
C GLN A 160 -3.40 25.86 -26.90
N ASP A 161 -3.16 26.02 -28.20
CA ASP A 161 -3.11 27.33 -28.87
C ASP A 161 -4.49 27.99 -28.97
N GLN A 162 -5.57 27.21 -28.88
CA GLN A 162 -6.95 27.69 -29.00
C GLN A 162 -7.59 27.97 -27.62
N LEU A 163 -6.90 27.62 -26.52
CA LEU A 163 -7.43 27.75 -25.16
C LEU A 163 -7.53 29.20 -24.65
N GLU A 164 -6.91 30.16 -25.33
CA GLU A 164 -7.05 31.60 -25.03
C GLU A 164 -8.49 32.08 -25.29
N ASN A 165 -9.14 31.51 -26.31
CA ASN A 165 -10.53 31.80 -26.60
C ASN A 165 -11.45 31.14 -25.55
N LYS A 166 -12.12 31.97 -24.75
CA LYS A 166 -13.01 31.53 -23.66
C LYS A 166 -14.20 30.70 -24.15
N GLU A 167 -14.75 31.02 -25.31
CA GLU A 167 -15.90 30.32 -25.88
C GLU A 167 -15.49 28.94 -26.38
N PHE A 168 -14.39 28.86 -27.13
CA PHE A 168 -13.80 27.59 -27.55
C PHE A 168 -13.46 26.71 -26.35
N LYS A 169 -12.79 27.27 -25.33
CA LYS A 169 -12.45 26.55 -24.11
C LYS A 169 -13.69 25.97 -23.43
N LYS A 170 -14.78 26.73 -23.32
CA LYS A 170 -16.05 26.26 -22.73
C LYS A 170 -16.67 25.13 -23.56
N GLN A 171 -16.64 25.25 -24.89
CA GLN A 171 -17.13 24.22 -25.80
C GLN A 171 -16.30 22.93 -25.69
N LEU A 172 -14.97 23.05 -25.71
CA LEU A 172 -14.05 21.92 -25.57
C LEU A 172 -14.31 21.13 -24.28
N TYR A 173 -14.53 21.79 -23.14
CA TYR A 173 -14.85 21.07 -21.90
C TYR A 173 -16.17 20.29 -21.96
N LYS A 174 -17.19 20.81 -22.65
CA LYS A 174 -18.45 20.08 -22.85
C LYS A 174 -18.22 18.83 -23.70
N GLU A 175 -17.48 18.97 -24.80
CA GLU A 175 -17.16 17.87 -25.69
C GLU A 175 -16.31 16.80 -25.01
N ILE A 176 -15.24 17.20 -24.30
CA ILE A 176 -14.39 16.30 -23.53
C ILE A 176 -15.20 15.52 -22.48
N ASN A 177 -16.23 16.12 -21.89
CA ASN A 177 -17.09 15.41 -20.94
C ASN A 177 -17.89 14.28 -21.61
N LEU A 178 -18.33 14.46 -22.86
CA LEU A 178 -18.93 13.38 -23.63
C LEU A 178 -17.92 12.28 -23.94
N VAL A 179 -16.68 12.64 -24.32
CA VAL A 179 -15.61 11.67 -24.56
C VAL A 179 -15.33 10.82 -23.31
N LYS A 180 -15.30 11.41 -22.12
CA LYS A 180 -15.13 10.66 -20.86
C LYS A 180 -16.29 9.70 -20.61
N ASN A 181 -17.52 10.16 -20.83
CA ASN A 181 -18.71 9.32 -20.68
C ASN A 181 -18.70 8.15 -21.68
N ASP A 182 -18.23 8.37 -22.91
CA ASP A 182 -18.08 7.33 -23.91
C ASP A 182 -17.04 6.28 -23.52
N ILE A 183 -15.93 6.68 -22.89
CA ILE A 183 -14.96 5.74 -22.32
C ILE A 183 -15.61 4.88 -21.24
N ILE A 184 -16.34 5.49 -20.30
CA ILE A 184 -16.90 4.82 -19.12
C ILE A 184 -18.11 3.94 -19.46
N ASN A 185 -18.98 4.39 -20.36
CA ASN A 185 -20.22 3.68 -20.71
C ASN A 185 -20.05 2.76 -21.93
N ASN A 186 -18.84 2.70 -22.48
CA ASN A 186 -18.54 1.99 -23.71
C ASN A 186 -19.42 2.43 -24.91
N THR A 187 -19.72 3.72 -25.05
CA THR A 187 -20.57 4.30 -26.12
C THR A 187 -19.76 5.13 -27.12
N LEU A 188 -20.40 5.70 -28.16
CA LEU A 188 -19.76 6.56 -29.17
C LEU A 188 -20.64 7.77 -29.50
N ASN A 189 -21.09 8.48 -28.46
CA ASN A 189 -22.05 9.59 -28.57
C ASN A 189 -21.38 10.96 -28.77
N CYS A 190 -20.07 11.07 -28.56
CA CYS A 190 -19.31 12.28 -28.82
C CYS A 190 -19.25 12.60 -30.32
N ASP A 191 -18.80 13.81 -30.63
CA ASP A 191 -18.54 14.26 -32.00
C ASP A 191 -17.61 13.29 -32.76
N GLU A 192 -17.89 13.08 -34.05
CA GLU A 192 -17.18 12.17 -34.96
C GLU A 192 -15.66 12.40 -34.96
N LYS A 193 -15.23 13.65 -34.76
CA LYS A 193 -13.81 14.00 -34.72
C LYS A 193 -13.02 13.27 -33.62
N TYR A 194 -13.69 12.78 -32.57
CA TYR A 194 -13.08 12.03 -31.47
C TYR A 194 -13.17 10.51 -31.62
N HIS A 195 -13.93 10.00 -32.59
CA HIS A 195 -14.20 8.56 -32.70
C HIS A 195 -12.95 7.74 -32.98
N ASN A 196 -12.08 8.22 -33.87
CA ASN A 196 -10.81 7.54 -34.18
C ASN A 196 -9.92 7.46 -32.95
N TRP A 197 -9.77 8.58 -32.23
CA TRP A 197 -8.98 8.62 -30.99
C TRP A 197 -9.54 7.65 -29.93
N LEU A 198 -10.87 7.58 -29.78
CA LEU A 198 -11.52 6.64 -28.87
C LEU A 198 -11.24 5.18 -29.23
N LYS A 199 -11.35 4.81 -30.51
CA LYS A 199 -11.06 3.44 -30.97
C LYS A 199 -9.62 3.02 -30.66
N GLU A 200 -8.68 3.94 -30.80
CA GLU A 200 -7.25 3.66 -30.56
C GLU A 200 -6.85 3.64 -29.07
N ASN A 201 -7.53 4.42 -28.22
CA ASN A 201 -7.06 4.67 -26.85
C ASN A 201 -7.96 4.10 -25.75
N ARG A 202 -9.25 3.82 -26.02
CA ARG A 202 -10.20 3.36 -24.98
C ARG A 202 -9.66 2.18 -24.19
N TYR A 203 -9.28 1.10 -24.86
CA TYR A 203 -8.84 -0.12 -24.19
C TYR A 203 -7.42 -0.05 -23.61
N LYS A 204 -6.72 1.08 -23.85
CA LYS A 204 -5.48 1.41 -23.13
C LYS A 204 -5.80 2.15 -21.82
N ILE A 205 -6.91 2.88 -21.78
CA ILE A 205 -7.39 3.66 -20.61
C ILE A 205 -8.26 2.81 -19.67
N VAL A 206 -9.04 1.87 -20.20
CA VAL A 206 -9.91 0.96 -19.45
C VAL A 206 -9.78 -0.47 -19.97
N PRO A 207 -10.08 -1.52 -19.19
CA PRO A 207 -10.07 -2.89 -19.69
C PRO A 207 -11.12 -3.11 -20.78
N GLU A 208 -10.83 -3.97 -21.76
CA GLU A 208 -11.80 -4.31 -22.82
C GLU A 208 -12.96 -5.16 -22.30
N THR A 209 -12.66 -6.15 -21.47
CA THR A 209 -13.67 -6.94 -20.77
C THR A 209 -13.99 -6.29 -19.43
N PHE A 210 -15.24 -6.29 -19.04
CA PHE A 210 -15.70 -5.90 -17.70
C PHE A 210 -17.01 -6.64 -17.41
N ASP A 211 -17.38 -6.72 -16.14
CA ASP A 211 -18.68 -7.25 -15.72
C ASP A 211 -19.82 -6.24 -16.03
N THR A 212 -20.74 -5.99 -15.11
CA THR A 212 -21.96 -5.20 -15.31
C THR A 212 -21.65 -3.74 -15.71
N SER A 213 -20.61 -3.16 -15.14
CA SER A 213 -20.08 -1.84 -15.48
C SER A 213 -18.66 -1.71 -14.96
N TYR A 214 -17.87 -0.76 -15.47
CA TYR A 214 -16.54 -0.49 -14.89
C TYR A 214 -16.61 -0.09 -13.41
N TYR A 215 -17.70 0.56 -12.97
CA TYR A 215 -17.90 0.92 -11.56
C TYR A 215 -18.06 -0.31 -10.66
N TYR A 216 -18.64 -1.38 -11.18
CA TYR A 216 -18.81 -2.65 -10.47
C TYR A 216 -17.53 -3.50 -10.56
N ASP A 217 -16.98 -3.68 -11.77
CA ASP A 217 -15.81 -4.52 -12.05
C ASP A 217 -14.57 -4.07 -11.26
N ILE A 218 -14.33 -2.75 -11.14
CA ILE A 218 -13.20 -2.23 -10.34
C ILE A 218 -13.29 -2.57 -8.86
N LYS A 219 -14.49 -2.82 -8.32
CA LYS A 219 -14.66 -3.20 -6.91
C LYS A 219 -14.33 -4.67 -6.69
N ILE A 220 -14.56 -5.53 -7.69
CA ILE A 220 -14.29 -6.97 -7.64
C ILE A 220 -12.84 -7.26 -8.02
N THR A 221 -12.38 -6.74 -9.16
CA THR A 221 -11.05 -7.01 -9.73
C THR A 221 -10.24 -5.73 -9.92
N PRO A 222 -9.84 -5.04 -8.83
CA PRO A 222 -9.15 -3.76 -8.91
C PRO A 222 -7.81 -3.85 -9.68
N TYR A 223 -7.01 -4.89 -9.46
CA TYR A 223 -5.66 -5.00 -10.04
C TYR A 223 -5.65 -5.05 -11.58
N LYS A 224 -6.76 -5.47 -12.21
CA LYS A 224 -6.97 -5.40 -13.67
C LYS A 224 -6.78 -3.98 -14.23
N TYR A 225 -7.09 -2.97 -13.42
CA TYR A 225 -7.05 -1.55 -13.78
C TYR A 225 -5.67 -0.92 -13.64
N LEU A 226 -4.74 -1.56 -12.92
CA LEU A 226 -3.44 -0.98 -12.60
C LEU A 226 -2.59 -0.68 -13.84
N LYS A 227 -2.58 -1.58 -14.84
CA LYS A 227 -1.85 -1.37 -16.10
C LYS A 227 -2.34 -0.13 -16.86
N HIS A 228 -3.63 0.14 -16.79
CA HIS A 228 -4.25 1.28 -17.46
C HIS A 228 -3.92 2.61 -16.77
N MET A 229 -3.79 2.59 -15.45
CA MET A 229 -3.28 3.75 -14.69
C MET A 229 -1.83 4.08 -15.06
N ILE A 230 -0.99 3.07 -15.24
CA ILE A 230 0.41 3.23 -15.69
C ILE A 230 0.45 3.83 -17.09
N PHE A 231 -0.33 3.29 -18.03
CA PHE A 231 -0.45 3.83 -19.39
C PHE A 231 -0.76 5.33 -19.37
N MET A 232 -1.82 5.73 -18.65
CA MET A 232 -2.21 7.14 -18.54
C MET A 232 -1.10 8.02 -17.93
N CYS A 233 -0.36 7.53 -16.94
CA CYS A 233 0.79 8.25 -16.38
C CYS A 233 1.88 8.48 -17.42
N LEU A 234 2.29 7.44 -18.15
CA LEU A 234 3.35 7.51 -19.14
C LEU A 234 2.97 8.41 -20.31
N GLU A 235 1.71 8.37 -20.76
CA GLU A 235 1.23 9.27 -21.81
C GLU A 235 1.24 10.73 -21.37
N LEU A 236 0.91 11.05 -20.11
CA LEU A 236 1.04 12.42 -19.59
C LEU A 236 2.49 12.88 -19.52
N GLU A 237 3.40 11.98 -19.15
CA GLU A 237 4.83 12.27 -19.09
C GLU A 237 5.39 12.59 -20.48
N LYS A 238 4.99 11.85 -21.52
CA LYS A 238 5.39 12.09 -22.92
C LYS A 238 5.02 13.49 -23.43
N ILE A 239 3.88 14.03 -22.97
CA ILE A 239 3.41 15.37 -23.35
C ILE A 239 3.79 16.45 -22.32
N GLU A 240 4.75 16.15 -21.43
CA GLU A 240 5.25 17.04 -20.37
C GLU A 240 4.14 17.64 -19.48
N ARG A 241 3.04 16.89 -19.29
CA ARG A 241 1.94 17.29 -18.41
C ARG A 241 2.07 16.64 -17.04
N LYS A 242 1.46 17.30 -16.04
CA LYS A 242 1.50 16.85 -14.65
C LYS A 242 0.85 15.46 -14.51
N SER A 243 1.67 14.43 -14.36
CA SER A 243 1.25 13.06 -14.06
C SER A 243 0.62 12.93 -12.67
N PHE A 244 -0.05 11.82 -12.43
CA PHE A 244 -0.61 11.44 -11.13
C PHE A 244 0.13 10.22 -10.57
N GLN A 245 -0.10 9.95 -9.29
CA GLN A 245 0.57 8.88 -8.61
C GLN A 245 -0.26 7.60 -8.71
N PHE A 246 0.01 6.76 -9.71
CA PHE A 246 -0.72 5.50 -9.91
C PHE A 246 -0.51 4.49 -8.77
N PHE A 247 0.64 4.55 -8.09
CA PHE A 247 0.98 3.67 -6.96
C PHE A 247 1.05 4.46 -5.66
N PRO A 248 0.27 4.15 -4.63
CA PRO A 248 0.25 4.96 -3.41
C PRO A 248 1.63 5.00 -2.77
N ILE A 249 2.06 6.19 -2.37
CA ILE A 249 3.29 6.42 -1.61
C ILE A 249 2.98 7.40 -0.47
N GLN A 250 3.83 7.42 0.56
CA GLN A 250 3.69 8.41 1.63
C GLN A 250 3.94 9.82 1.10
N THR A 251 3.12 10.78 1.54
CA THR A 251 3.19 12.18 1.10
C THR A 251 4.28 12.99 1.80
N ASN A 252 4.78 12.50 2.93
CA ASN A 252 5.85 13.14 3.69
C ASN A 252 6.81 12.09 4.26
N ALA A 253 8.02 12.53 4.57
CA ALA A 253 9.06 11.69 5.16
C ALA A 253 8.94 11.54 6.69
N ILE A 254 7.86 12.07 7.29
CA ILE A 254 7.68 12.04 8.74
C ILE A 254 7.17 10.65 9.14
N PRO A 255 7.87 9.94 10.05
CA PRO A 255 7.43 8.64 10.53
C PRO A 255 6.01 8.67 11.08
N ARG A 256 5.20 7.71 10.67
CA ARG A 256 3.82 7.51 11.15
C ARG A 256 3.81 6.60 12.39
N HIS A 257 2.66 6.55 13.05
CA HIS A 257 2.43 5.64 14.17
C HIS A 257 2.54 4.19 13.70
N ILE A 258 2.98 3.31 14.61
CA ILE A 258 2.96 1.86 14.42
C ILE A 258 1.81 1.25 15.21
N GLN A 259 1.31 0.11 14.76
CA GLN A 259 0.38 -0.71 15.54
C GLN A 259 1.18 -1.68 16.42
N VAL A 260 0.85 -1.74 17.71
CA VAL A 260 1.52 -2.60 18.68
C VAL A 260 0.46 -3.42 19.39
N ASP A 261 0.50 -4.74 19.20
CA ASP A 261 -0.31 -5.73 19.89
C ASP A 261 0.53 -6.50 20.91
N THR A 262 -0.05 -7.51 21.56
CA THR A 262 0.68 -8.34 22.53
C THR A 262 1.90 -9.00 21.92
N LYS A 263 1.82 -9.50 20.68
CA LYS A 263 2.96 -10.12 20.00
C LYS A 263 4.08 -9.10 19.75
N ALA A 264 3.74 -7.90 19.27
CA ALA A 264 4.70 -6.80 19.10
C ALA A 264 5.34 -6.37 20.41
N LEU A 265 4.59 -6.30 21.52
CA LEU A 265 5.18 -6.00 22.84
C LEU A 265 6.19 -7.06 23.25
N VAL A 266 5.86 -8.34 23.08
CA VAL A 266 6.77 -9.44 23.41
C VAL A 266 8.03 -9.35 22.55
N GLU A 267 7.90 -9.19 21.23
CA GLU A 267 9.06 -9.06 20.34
C GLU A 267 9.96 -7.88 20.71
N LEU A 268 9.36 -6.72 21.01
CA LEU A 268 10.13 -5.50 21.29
C LEU A 268 10.82 -5.49 22.64
N PHE A 269 10.18 -6.04 23.68
CA PHE A 269 10.60 -5.83 25.07
C PHE A 269 11.10 -7.09 25.78
N VAL A 270 10.74 -8.29 25.32
CA VAL A 270 11.15 -9.53 25.99
C VAL A 270 12.50 -9.98 25.43
N GLU A 271 13.56 -9.60 26.12
CA GLU A 271 14.87 -10.22 25.95
C GLU A 271 14.91 -11.59 26.63
N THR A 272 15.17 -12.66 25.87
CA THR A 272 15.17 -14.05 26.37
C THR A 272 16.18 -14.27 27.50
N GLU A 273 17.35 -13.63 27.44
CA GLU A 273 18.38 -13.76 28.47
C GLU A 273 18.01 -13.01 29.77
N LYS A 274 17.52 -11.77 29.67
CA LYS A 274 17.15 -10.97 30.86
C LYS A 274 15.82 -11.39 31.49
N HIS A 275 14.90 -11.95 30.69
CA HIS A 275 13.54 -12.28 31.12
C HIS A 275 13.30 -13.79 31.23
N GLN A 276 14.36 -14.60 31.31
CA GLN A 276 14.27 -16.07 31.43
C GLN A 276 13.29 -16.50 32.53
N LYS A 277 13.32 -15.84 33.70
CA LYS A 277 12.40 -16.15 34.82
C LYS A 277 10.92 -15.94 34.49
N LEU A 278 10.58 -14.93 33.68
CA LEU A 278 9.20 -14.69 33.25
C LEU A 278 8.76 -15.75 32.25
N LEU A 279 9.66 -16.16 31.35
CA LEU A 279 9.43 -17.24 30.40
C LEU A 279 9.24 -18.59 31.12
N ASP A 280 10.04 -18.87 32.15
CA ASP A 280 9.96 -20.11 32.93
C ASP A 280 8.63 -20.25 33.69
N VAL A 281 8.10 -19.15 34.24
CA VAL A 281 6.77 -19.13 34.90
C VAL A 281 5.66 -19.41 33.88
N TRP A 282 5.71 -18.73 32.73
CA TRP A 282 4.70 -18.91 31.67
C TRP A 282 4.69 -20.34 31.11
N ILE A 283 5.87 -20.95 30.95
CA ILE A 283 6.01 -22.35 30.52
C ILE A 283 5.41 -23.30 31.55
N LYS A 284 5.71 -23.12 32.84
CA LYS A 284 5.15 -23.98 33.92
C LYS A 284 3.63 -23.97 33.93
N GLU A 285 3.02 -22.78 33.92
CA GLU A 285 1.55 -22.63 33.93
C GLU A 285 0.89 -23.25 32.68
N THR A 286 1.50 -23.14 31.49
CA THR A 286 0.96 -23.76 30.27
C THR A 286 1.09 -25.28 30.24
N THR A 287 2.10 -25.87 30.90
CA THR A 287 2.16 -27.32 31.10
C THR A 287 1.10 -27.81 32.07
N GLU A 288 0.86 -27.11 33.18
CA GLU A 288 -0.13 -27.48 34.19
C GLU A 288 -1.56 -27.48 33.62
N ILE A 289 -1.88 -26.50 32.76
CA ILE A 289 -3.18 -26.42 32.06
C ILE A 289 -3.39 -27.54 31.04
N LYS A 290 -2.32 -28.10 30.45
CA LYS A 290 -2.41 -29.23 29.51
C LYS A 290 -2.48 -30.58 30.19
N SER A 291 -2.11 -30.65 31.47
CA SER A 291 -2.11 -31.88 32.29
C SER A 291 -3.35 -32.05 33.18
N GLY A 292 -4.28 -31.09 33.18
CA GLY A 292 -5.60 -31.19 33.82
C GLY A 292 -6.71 -31.38 32.80
#